data_AF-A0A0D7W9J2-F1
#
_entry.id   AF-A0A0D7W9J2-F1
#
_cell.length_a   1.000
_cell.length_b   1.000
_cell.length_c   1.000
_cell.angle_alpha   90.00
_cell.angle_beta   90.00
_cell.angle_gamma   90.00
#
_symmetry.space_group_name_H-M   'P 1'
#
loop_
_entity.id
_entity.type
_entity.pdbx_description
1 polymer ?
#
loop_
_entity_poly.entity_id
_entity_poly.type
_entity_poly.pdbx_seq_one_letter_code
_entity_poly.pdbx_strand_id
1 'polypeptide(L)'
;MQLAPNSNPITATVISNLEENSLKIVILKLPENVLPAFLSVGKILTAKNQSDASIDFTEGDIISANIEVMGDPFNQVFLLTQVKKEARDTDTN
;
A
#
# COMPACT_ATOMS: atom_id res chain seq x y z
N MET A 1 -16.26 8.07 -20.29
CA MET A 1 -16.44 7.45 -18.96
C MET A 1 -15.31 7.97 -18.10
N GLN A 2 -15.61 8.72 -17.04
CA GLN A 2 -14.59 9.21 -16.12
C GLN A 2 -14.24 8.02 -15.22
N LEU A 3 -13.09 7.39 -15.47
CA LEU A 3 -12.52 6.41 -14.54
C LEU A 3 -12.32 7.16 -13.23
N ALA A 4 -13.11 6.84 -12.21
CA ALA A 4 -12.85 7.30 -10.87
C ALA A 4 -11.38 6.95 -10.53
N PRO A 5 -10.64 7.83 -9.85
CA PRO A 5 -9.28 7.50 -9.44
C PRO A 5 -9.33 6.15 -8.70
N ASN A 6 -8.59 5.16 -9.19
CA ASN A 6 -8.50 3.81 -8.63
C ASN A 6 -7.70 3.80 -7.31
N SER A 7 -7.76 4.90 -6.57
CA SER A 7 -7.03 5.17 -5.34
C SER A 7 -7.85 4.65 -4.18
N ASN A 8 -7.43 3.53 -3.62
CA ASN A 8 -8.12 2.85 -2.54
C ASN A 8 -7.30 2.99 -1.25
N PRO A 9 -7.87 3.48 -0.14
CA PRO A 9 -7.15 3.50 1.12
C PRO A 9 -6.79 2.07 1.55
N ILE A 10 -5.59 1.83 2.05
CA ILE A 10 -5.17 0.55 2.58
C ILE A 10 -4.47 0.74 3.92
N THR A 11 -4.47 -0.32 4.72
CA THR A 11 -3.45 -0.51 5.74
C THR A 11 -2.60 -1.70 5.34
N ALA A 12 -1.28 -1.59 5.42
CA ALA A 12 -0.36 -2.65 5.07
C ALA A 12 0.81 -2.72 6.05
N THR A 13 1.46 -3.87 6.14
CA THR A 13 2.76 -3.99 6.80
C THR A 13 3.87 -4.05 5.76
N VAL A 14 4.97 -3.37 6.01
CA VAL A 14 6.18 -3.47 5.20
C VAL A 14 6.89 -4.78 5.54
N ILE A 15 7.21 -5.57 4.52
CA ILE A 15 7.99 -6.81 4.63
C ILE A 15 9.44 -6.55 4.26
N SER A 16 9.68 -5.71 3.25
CA SER A 16 11.03 -5.33 2.87
C SER A 16 11.01 -4.02 2.09
N ASN A 17 12.02 -3.19 2.33
CA ASN A 17 12.34 -2.07 1.46
C ASN A 17 13.23 -2.58 0.32
N LEU A 18 12.77 -2.42 -0.91
CA LEU A 18 13.52 -2.76 -2.13
C LEU A 18 14.21 -1.50 -2.65
N GLU A 19 15.03 -1.64 -3.70
CA GLU A 19 15.68 -0.51 -4.36
C GLU A 19 14.65 0.47 -4.97
N GLU A 20 15.03 1.75 -5.08
CA GLU A 20 14.27 2.80 -5.78
C GLU A 20 12.81 2.96 -5.33
N ASN A 21 12.58 3.27 -4.04
CA ASN A 21 11.24 3.56 -3.49
C ASN A 21 10.23 2.43 -3.66
N SER A 22 10.67 1.19 -3.88
CA SER A 22 9.79 0.04 -4.01
C SER A 22 9.66 -0.67 -2.66
N LEU A 23 8.43 -0.93 -2.22
CA LEU A 23 8.13 -1.60 -0.98
C LEU A 23 7.45 -2.93 -1.25
N LYS A 24 7.93 -3.99 -0.62
CA LYS A 24 7.17 -5.24 -0.51
C LYS A 24 6.28 -5.13 0.71
N ILE A 25 4.98 -5.23 0.52
CA ILE A 25 4.00 -5.06 1.58
C ILE A 25 3.03 -6.23 1.63
N VAL A 26 2.39 -6.41 2.79
CA VAL A 26 1.20 -7.26 2.93
C VAL A 26 0.03 -6.40 3.34
N ILE A 27 -1.07 -6.52 2.61
CA ILE A 27 -2.30 -5.78 2.90
C ILE A 27 -2.95 -6.35 4.15
N LEU A 28 -3.18 -5.50 5.15
CA LEU A 28 -3.86 -5.84 6.39
C LEU A 28 -5.35 -5.46 6.36
N LYS A 29 -5.68 -4.33 5.74
CA LYS A 29 -7.05 -3.81 5.65
C LYS A 29 -7.30 -3.17 4.28
N LEU A 30 -8.52 -3.34 3.79
CA LEU A 30 -9.05 -2.73 2.57
C LEU A 30 -10.45 -2.15 2.82
N PRO A 31 -10.89 -1.13 2.08
CA PRO A 31 -12.25 -0.62 2.12
C PRO A 31 -13.22 -1.67 1.58
N GLU A 32 -14.43 -1.70 2.15
CA GLU A 32 -15.48 -2.65 1.75
C GLU A 32 -16.09 -2.34 0.38
N ASN A 33 -15.89 -1.12 -0.13
CA ASN A 33 -16.52 -0.63 -1.34
C ASN A 33 -15.61 -0.78 -2.57
N VAL A 34 -15.99 -1.71 -3.44
CA VAL A 34 -15.52 -1.91 -4.84
C VAL A 34 -14.00 -1.81 -5.02
N LEU A 35 -13.33 -2.91 -4.74
CA LEU A 35 -11.91 -3.05 -5.01
C LEU A 35 -11.67 -3.63 -6.41
N PRO A 36 -10.55 -3.26 -7.06
CA PRO A 36 -10.02 -4.07 -8.16
C PRO A 36 -9.90 -5.52 -7.69
N ALA A 37 -10.31 -6.49 -8.52
CA ALA A 37 -10.25 -7.94 -8.22
C ALA A 37 -8.85 -8.45 -7.80
N PHE A 38 -7.84 -7.60 -7.92
CA PHE A 38 -6.44 -7.86 -7.66
C PHE A 38 -5.97 -7.41 -6.27
N LEU A 39 -6.83 -6.77 -5.46
CA LEU A 39 -6.51 -6.40 -4.08
C LEU A 39 -7.27 -7.29 -3.11
N SER A 40 -6.56 -7.94 -2.19
CA SER A 40 -7.13 -8.73 -1.13
C SER A 40 -6.29 -8.62 0.14
N VAL A 41 -6.94 -8.73 1.30
CA VAL A 41 -6.25 -8.82 2.59
C VAL A 41 -5.38 -10.07 2.62
N GLY A 42 -4.18 -9.97 3.18
CA GLY A 42 -3.17 -11.03 3.22
C GLY A 42 -2.37 -11.17 1.92
N LYS A 43 -2.69 -10.42 0.86
CA LYS A 43 -1.91 -10.43 -0.38
C LYS A 43 -0.57 -9.74 -0.17
N ILE A 44 0.49 -10.43 -0.59
CA ILE A 44 1.83 -9.86 -0.70
C ILE A 44 1.96 -9.24 -2.09
N LEU A 45 2.40 -7.99 -2.15
CA LEU A 45 2.67 -7.31 -3.41
C LEU A 45 3.85 -6.36 -3.29
N THR A 46 4.42 -6.01 -4.43
CA THR A 46 5.43 -4.95 -4.54
C THR A 46 4.73 -3.69 -5.03
N ALA A 47 4.87 -2.60 -4.29
CA ALA A 47 4.31 -1.31 -4.65
C ALA A 47 5.38 -0.21 -4.62
N LYS A 48 5.27 0.74 -5.56
CA LYS A 48 6.16 1.90 -5.60
C LYS A 48 5.61 3.00 -4.71
N ASN A 49 6.38 3.45 -3.75
CA ASN A 49 6.08 4.63 -2.97
C ASN A 49 6.31 5.89 -3.83
N GLN A 50 5.22 6.57 -4.17
CA GLN A 50 5.21 7.85 -4.90
C GLN A 50 4.83 9.02 -3.98
N SER A 51 4.98 8.86 -2.67
CA SER A 51 4.75 9.96 -1.74
C SER A 51 5.89 10.98 -1.84
N ASP A 52 5.54 12.27 -1.81
CA ASP A 52 6.52 13.37 -1.89
C ASP A 52 7.49 13.41 -0.68
N ALA A 53 7.11 12.76 0.43
CA ALA A 53 7.93 12.63 1.61
C ALA A 53 8.84 11.40 1.55
N SER A 54 10.14 11.60 1.72
CA SER A 54 11.09 10.53 1.99
C SER A 54 10.79 9.94 3.37
N ILE A 55 10.17 8.76 3.38
CA ILE A 55 9.87 8.01 4.60
C ILE A 55 10.78 6.78 4.58
N ASP A 56 11.63 6.65 5.59
CA ASP A 56 12.45 5.46 5.77
C ASP A 56 11.57 4.35 6.33
N PHE A 57 11.39 3.25 5.59
CA PHE A 57 10.61 2.10 6.05
C PHE A 57 11.52 0.98 6.57
N THR A 58 11.11 0.37 7.67
CA THR A 58 11.72 -0.84 8.23
C THR A 58 10.74 -2.01 8.14
N GLU A 59 11.27 -3.23 8.12
CA GLU A 59 10.45 -4.43 8.14
C GLU A 59 9.58 -4.47 9.42
N GLY A 60 8.29 -4.76 9.25
CA GLY A 60 7.31 -4.75 10.32
C GLY A 60 6.73 -3.37 10.65
N ASP A 61 7.04 -2.33 9.88
CA ASP A 61 6.32 -1.05 9.96
C ASP A 61 4.90 -1.21 9.40
N ILE A 62 3.92 -0.70 10.15
CA ILE A 62 2.54 -0.60 9.68
C ILE A 62 2.37 0.76 9.01
N ILE A 63 1.77 0.76 7.82
CA ILE A 63 1.54 1.96 7.03
C ILE A 63 0.07 2.07 6.64
N SER A 64 -0.44 3.30 6.59
CA SER A 64 -1.62 3.66 5.83
C SER A 64 -1.20 4.38 4.55
N ALA A 65 -1.89 4.10 3.46
CA ALA A 65 -1.61 4.69 2.16
C ALA A 65 -2.84 4.60 1.26
N ASN A 66 -2.88 5.36 0.18
CA ASN A 66 -3.77 5.04 -0.93
C ASN A 66 -3.00 4.18 -1.93
N ILE A 67 -3.60 3.09 -2.37
CA ILE A 67 -3.06 2.24 -3.43
C ILE A 67 -3.79 2.50 -4.74
N GLU A 68 -3.01 2.68 -5.80
CA GLU A 68 -3.49 2.73 -7.16
C GLU A 68 -2.96 1.53 -7.93
N VAL A 69 -3.86 0.88 -8.68
CA VAL A 69 -3.52 -0.27 -9.52
C VAL A 69 -3.57 0.19 -10.97
N MET A 70 -2.42 0.13 -11.64
CA MET A 70 -2.26 0.44 -13.07
C MET A 70 -1.86 -0.81 -13.85
N GLY A 71 -2.12 -0.80 -15.15
CA GLY A 71 -1.72 -1.87 -16.07
C GLY A 71 -2.85 -2.85 -16.38
N ASP A 72 -2.47 -3.96 -17.01
CA ASP A 72 -3.37 -5.02 -17.44
C ASP A 72 -3.42 -6.17 -16.39
N PRO A 73 -4.34 -7.15 -16.51
CA PRO A 73 -4.46 -8.24 -15.54
C PRO A 73 -3.19 -9.07 -15.32
N PHE A 74 -2.23 -9.05 -16.25
CA PHE A 74 -0.98 -9.80 -16.18
C PHE A 74 0.22 -8.92 -15.76
N ASN A 75 0.18 -7.62 -16.06
CA ASN A 75 1.24 -6.66 -15.77
C ASN A 75 0.73 -5.53 -14.88
N GLN A 76 0.50 -5.84 -13.60
CA GLN A 76 -0.02 -4.89 -12.63
C GLN A 76 1.11 -4.13 -11.95
N VAL A 77 0.97 -2.80 -11.90
CA VAL A 77 1.84 -1.91 -11.14
C VAL A 77 1.03 -1.32 -10.01
N PHE A 78 1.53 -1.48 -8.79
CA PHE A 78 0.92 -0.93 -7.58
C PHE A 78 1.68 0.34 -7.19
N LEU A 79 0.95 1.44 -7.01
CA LEU A 79 1.51 2.72 -6.59
C LEU A 79 0.91 3.08 -5.24
N LEU A 80 1.77 3.46 -4.30
CA LEU A 80 1.36 3.98 -3.00
C LEU A 80 1.51 5.49 -2.99
N THR A 81 0.44 6.19 -2.64
CA THR A 81 0.44 7.64 -2.41
C THR A 81 -0.04 7.94 -1.00
N GLN A 82 0.27 9.14 -0.51
CA GLN A 82 -0.09 9.59 0.84
C GLN A 82 0.32 8.61 1.94
N VAL A 83 1.48 7.97 1.79
CA VAL A 83 1.95 6.96 2.75
C VAL A 83 2.25 7.63 4.09
N LYS A 84 1.74 7.03 5.16
CA LYS A 84 1.99 7.43 6.55
C LYS A 84 2.34 6.19 7.35
N LYS A 85 3.30 6.31 8.27
CA LYS A 85 3.51 5.27 9.28
C LYS A 85 2.42 5.39 10.33
N GLU A 86 1.79 4.26 10.64
CA GLU A 86 0.93 4.17 11.81
C GLU A 86 1.82 4.08 13.04
N ALA A 87 1.44 4.79 14.11
CA ALA A 87 2.08 4.56 15.40
C ALA A 87 1.85 3.09 15.77
N ARG A 88 2.91 2.36 16.13
CA ARG A 88 2.70 1.16 16.93
C ARG A 88 2.01 1.66 18.20
N ASP A 89 0.79 1.21 18.46
CA ASP A 89 0.20 1.29 19.79
C ASP A 89 1.12 0.50 20.73
N THR A 90 2.20 1.14 21.18
CA THR A 90 2.93 0.73 22.36
C THR A 90 2.04 1.12 23.53
N ASP A 91 1.32 0.12 24.03
CA ASP A 91 0.87 -0.04 25.41
C ASP A 91 0.30 1.22 26.09
N THR A 92 -1.03 1.30 26.15
CA THR A 92 -1.70 1.86 27.34
C THR A 92 -2.35 0.73 28.12
N ASN A 93 -1.53 0.18 29.03
CA ASN A 93 -1.80 -0.40 30.35
C ASN A 93 -3.24 -0.85 30.67
#